data_AF-A0A964LID8-F1
#
_entry.id   AF-A0A964LID8-F1
#
_cell.length_a   1.000
_cell.length_b   1.000
_cell.length_c   1.000
_cell.angle_alpha   90.00
_cell.angle_beta   90.00
_cell.angle_gamma   90.00
#
_symmetry.space_group_name_H-M   'P 1'
#
loop_
_entity.id
_entity.type
_entity.pdbx_description
1 polymer ?
#
loop_
_entity_poly.entity_id
_entity_poly.type
_entity_poly.pdbx_seq_one_letter_code
_entity_poly.pdbx_strand_id
1 'polypeptide(L)'
;MRHAPNAATLAAILADLDEWVFPPAIISDRYPVAADHTGGAPVSPAEHLRRSSVCGSTTRAGSWTAPLSLAAKVLFGEMTIDLRDAVFGADVMDIEINVSLGSFTLIGPAGTQVENEVEETLSSSTHSTWSARGASPNGLLIRVTGTAFMGSVEVKEKFPSSQSKGPSLFDRLLGGGS
;
A
#
# COMPACT_ATOMS: atom_id res chain seq x y z
N MET A 1 39.58 12.32 2.36
CA MET A 1 38.64 12.70 3.43
C MET A 1 37.25 12.29 2.98
N ARG A 2 36.62 11.28 3.59
CA ARG A 2 35.24 10.90 3.23
C ARG A 2 34.30 11.86 3.94
N HIS A 3 33.63 12.72 3.19
CA HIS A 3 32.61 13.60 3.73
C HIS A 3 31.44 12.71 4.18
N ALA A 4 30.99 12.84 5.42
CA ALA A 4 29.81 12.12 5.88
C ALA A 4 28.61 12.55 5.02
N PRO A 5 27.79 11.62 4.52
CA PRO A 5 26.61 11.98 3.74
C PRO A 5 25.74 12.94 4.56
N ASN A 6 25.43 14.10 4.00
CA ASN A 6 24.60 15.12 4.63
C ASN A 6 23.20 15.14 4.00
N ALA A 7 22.27 15.85 4.62
CA ALA A 7 20.87 15.89 4.17
C ALA A 7 20.72 16.36 2.71
N ALA A 8 21.62 17.24 2.23
CA ALA A 8 21.61 17.70 0.84
C ALA A 8 22.03 16.61 -0.16
N THR A 9 23.03 15.78 0.19
CA THR A 9 23.42 14.63 -0.63
C THR A 9 22.30 13.60 -0.74
N LEU A 10 21.60 13.33 0.38
CA LEU A 10 20.45 12.42 0.38
C LEU A 10 19.29 13.00 -0.46
N ALA A 11 19.00 14.30 -0.31
CA ALA A 11 17.98 14.98 -1.10
C ALA A 11 18.29 14.97 -2.60
N ALA A 12 19.57 15.08 -2.99
CA ALA A 12 19.97 14.99 -4.38
C ALA A 12 19.78 13.57 -4.95
N ILE A 13 20.14 12.53 -4.20
CA ILE A 13 19.87 11.14 -4.59
C ILE A 13 18.36 10.90 -4.71
N LEU A 14 17.58 11.42 -3.77
CA LEU A 14 16.12 11.33 -3.82
C LEU A 14 15.51 12.13 -4.97
N ALA A 15 16.06 13.29 -5.32
CA ALA A 15 15.62 14.11 -6.44
C ALA A 15 15.94 13.46 -7.80
N ASP A 16 17.11 12.85 -7.93
CA ASP A 16 17.53 12.09 -9.12
C ASP A 16 16.65 10.84 -9.31
N LEU A 17 16.24 10.22 -8.19
CA LEU A 17 15.22 9.15 -8.21
C LEU A 17 13.81 9.66 -8.47
N ASP A 18 13.50 10.91 -8.16
CA ASP A 18 12.24 11.55 -8.55
C ASP A 18 12.15 11.74 -10.07
N GLU A 19 13.28 11.97 -10.74
CA GLU A 19 13.40 12.02 -12.20
C GLU A 19 13.31 10.64 -12.88
N TRP A 20 13.42 9.54 -12.13
CA TRP A 20 12.93 8.24 -12.57
C TRP A 20 11.39 8.23 -12.43
N VAL A 21 10.83 8.93 -13.42
CA VAL A 21 9.49 9.49 -13.60
C VAL A 21 8.40 8.74 -12.82
N PHE A 22 7.83 9.41 -11.80
CA PHE A 22 6.39 9.27 -11.59
C PHE A 22 5.76 9.83 -12.86
N PRO A 23 5.09 9.06 -13.74
CA PRO A 23 4.12 9.68 -14.63
C PRO A 23 3.23 10.61 -13.79
N PRO A 24 2.70 11.71 -14.37
CA PRO A 24 1.58 12.36 -13.71
C PRO A 24 0.58 11.24 -13.40
N ALA A 25 0.20 11.09 -12.13
CA ALA A 25 -0.75 10.08 -11.70
C ALA A 25 -1.83 10.04 -12.77
N ILE A 26 -2.00 8.88 -13.43
CA ILE A 26 -3.09 8.74 -14.37
C ILE A 26 -4.32 8.83 -13.49
N ILE A 27 -4.87 10.05 -13.36
CA ILE A 27 -6.20 10.26 -12.84
C ILE A 27 -7.03 9.53 -13.87
N SER A 28 -7.40 8.29 -13.55
CA SER A 28 -8.39 7.61 -14.33
C SER A 28 -9.64 8.48 -14.18
N ASP A 29 -10.04 9.17 -15.24
CA ASP A 29 -11.28 9.99 -15.33
C ASP A 29 -12.57 9.15 -15.09
N ARG A 30 -12.42 7.96 -14.51
CA ARG A 30 -13.42 6.93 -14.24
C ARG A 30 -13.78 6.88 -12.75
N TYR A 31 -13.99 8.04 -12.12
CA TYR A 31 -14.61 8.09 -10.80
C TYR A 31 -16.13 8.23 -10.95
N PRO A 32 -16.93 7.19 -10.66
CA PRO A 32 -18.32 7.42 -10.29
C PRO A 32 -18.39 8.07 -8.89
N VAL A 33 -19.35 8.97 -8.73
CA VAL A 33 -19.61 9.75 -7.52
C VAL A 33 -19.98 8.86 -6.33
N ALA A 34 -19.52 9.28 -5.14
CA ALA A 34 -19.52 8.61 -3.84
C ALA A 34 -20.83 7.97 -3.37
N ALA A 35 -20.70 6.80 -2.70
CA ALA A 35 -21.69 6.28 -1.78
C ALA A 35 -21.56 6.95 -0.38
N ASP A 36 -22.69 7.37 0.17
CA ASP A 36 -22.84 8.10 1.43
C ASP A 36 -22.39 7.25 2.64
N HIS A 37 -21.29 7.65 3.28
CA HIS A 37 -20.85 7.11 4.56
C HIS A 37 -20.92 8.23 5.61
N THR A 38 -22.00 8.21 6.40
CA THR A 38 -22.27 9.14 7.49
C THR A 38 -21.26 8.95 8.64
N GLY A 39 -20.52 10.02 9.00
CA GLY A 39 -20.03 10.21 10.37
C GLY A 39 -18.61 10.76 10.52
N GLY A 40 -18.51 12.06 10.87
CA GLY A 40 -17.28 12.72 11.34
C GLY A 40 -16.74 13.75 10.36
N ALA A 41 -16.42 14.96 10.85
CA ALA A 41 -15.94 16.07 10.03
C ALA A 41 -14.78 15.61 9.12
N PRO A 42 -14.90 15.73 7.79
CA PRO A 42 -13.92 15.17 6.87
C PRO A 42 -12.64 15.99 7.00
N VAL A 43 -11.60 15.38 7.57
CA VAL A 43 -10.24 15.73 7.15
C VAL A 43 -10.22 15.37 5.67
N SER A 44 -10.23 16.37 4.78
CA SER A 44 -10.22 16.10 3.35
C SER A 44 -9.06 15.15 3.09
N PRO A 45 -9.29 13.97 2.48
CA PRO A 45 -8.19 13.09 2.10
C PRO A 45 -7.13 13.93 1.40
N ALA A 46 -5.85 13.69 1.74
CA ALA A 46 -4.80 14.22 0.90
C ALA A 46 -5.08 13.70 -0.52
N GLU A 47 -5.34 14.60 -1.47
CA GLU A 47 -5.71 14.20 -2.83
C GLU A 47 -4.63 13.28 -3.42
N HIS A 48 -3.37 13.60 -3.12
CA HIS A 48 -2.20 12.81 -3.47
C HIS A 48 -1.26 12.64 -2.27
N LEU A 49 -0.67 11.46 -2.18
CA LEU A 49 0.41 11.17 -1.25
C LEU A 49 1.61 10.59 -1.99
N ARG A 50 2.81 11.06 -1.66
CA ARG A 50 4.06 10.47 -2.13
C ARG A 50 4.83 9.84 -0.97
N ARG A 51 5.43 8.69 -1.22
CA ARG A 51 6.28 7.95 -0.28
C ARG A 51 7.46 7.35 -1.02
N SER A 52 8.63 7.40 -0.40
CA SER A 52 9.84 6.76 -0.91
C SER A 52 10.54 5.99 0.21
N SER A 53 11.17 4.87 -0.15
CA SER A 53 12.07 4.10 0.70
C SER A 53 13.35 3.84 -0.07
N VAL A 54 14.49 4.32 0.43
CA VAL A 54 15.80 4.17 -0.21
C VAL A 54 16.76 3.57 0.78
N CYS A 55 17.31 2.39 0.46
CA CYS A 55 18.22 1.66 1.35
C CYS A 55 17.66 1.46 2.77
N GLY A 56 16.36 1.24 2.89
CA GLY A 56 15.66 1.20 4.17
C GLY A 56 14.28 0.55 4.07
N SER A 57 13.50 0.66 5.14
CA SER A 57 12.13 0.16 5.19
C SER A 57 11.17 1.22 5.69
N THR A 58 9.96 1.24 5.15
CA THR A 58 8.88 2.11 5.62
C THR A 58 7.57 1.34 5.69
N THR A 59 6.87 1.47 6.81
CA THR A 59 5.56 0.83 7.01
C THR A 59 4.55 1.89 7.40
N ARG A 60 3.39 1.85 6.74
CA ARG A 60 2.23 2.63 7.14
C ARG A 60 1.07 1.69 7.46
N ALA A 61 0.58 1.73 8.69
CA ALA A 61 -0.47 0.85 9.20
C ALA A 61 -1.32 1.55 10.27
N GLY A 62 -2.42 0.90 10.67
CA GLY A 62 -3.36 1.39 11.68
C GLY A 62 -4.42 2.31 11.10
N SER A 63 -5.05 3.12 11.95
CA SER A 63 -6.09 4.06 11.51
C SER A 63 -5.47 5.33 10.94
N TRP A 64 -5.62 5.52 9.63
CA TRP A 64 -5.18 6.71 8.91
C TRP A 64 -6.09 6.98 7.70
N THR A 65 -6.22 8.25 7.30
CA THR A 65 -6.99 8.63 6.11
C THR A 65 -6.20 8.29 4.84
N ALA A 66 -6.69 7.33 4.05
CA ALA A 66 -6.14 6.95 2.77
C ALA A 66 -6.33 8.09 1.74
N PRO A 67 -5.29 8.45 0.96
CA PRO A 67 -5.44 9.40 -0.13
C PRO A 67 -6.23 8.78 -1.28
N LEU A 68 -6.71 9.61 -2.20
CA LEU A 68 -7.29 9.14 -3.47
C LEU A 68 -6.20 8.53 -4.38
N SER A 69 -5.01 9.13 -4.36
CA SER A 69 -3.84 8.63 -5.09
C SER A 69 -2.60 8.50 -4.20
N LEU A 70 -1.89 7.38 -4.32
CA LEU A 70 -0.63 7.11 -3.64
C LEU A 70 0.46 6.80 -4.67
N ALA A 71 1.56 7.55 -4.63
CA ALA A 71 2.76 7.26 -5.38
C ALA A 71 3.86 6.70 -4.45
N ALA A 72 4.34 5.50 -4.74
CA ALA A 72 5.27 4.75 -3.91
C ALA A 72 6.57 4.40 -4.66
N LYS A 73 7.71 4.82 -4.13
CA LYS A 73 9.04 4.51 -4.66
C LYS A 73 9.82 3.63 -3.70
N VAL A 74 10.42 2.56 -4.20
CA VAL A 74 11.29 1.68 -3.43
C VAL A 74 12.59 1.45 -4.20
N LEU A 75 13.72 1.83 -3.62
CA LEU A 75 15.04 1.53 -4.15
C LEU A 75 15.88 0.84 -3.06
N PHE A 76 16.40 -0.36 -3.33
CA PHE A 76 17.23 -1.09 -2.36
C PHE A 76 16.58 -1.22 -0.98
N GLY A 77 15.27 -1.39 -0.93
CA GLY A 77 14.52 -1.27 0.32
C GLY A 77 13.20 -2.00 0.31
N GLU A 78 12.38 -1.65 1.30
CA GLU A 78 11.05 -2.22 1.49
C GLU A 78 10.03 -1.12 1.79
N MET A 79 8.81 -1.29 1.29
CA MET A 79 7.67 -0.48 1.68
C MET A 79 6.45 -1.35 1.91
N THR A 80 5.80 -1.18 3.06
CA THR A 80 4.50 -1.81 3.37
C THR A 80 3.43 -0.75 3.56
N ILE A 81 2.35 -0.85 2.79
CA ILE A 81 1.15 -0.03 2.92
C ILE A 81 0.03 -0.95 3.39
N ASP A 82 -0.37 -0.79 4.65
CA ASP A 82 -1.45 -1.53 5.28
C ASP A 82 -2.69 -0.63 5.38
N LEU A 83 -3.70 -1.00 4.60
CA LEU A 83 -4.96 -0.28 4.45
C LEU A 83 -6.10 -0.93 5.25
N ARG A 84 -5.84 -2.00 6.02
CA ARG A 84 -6.89 -2.79 6.69
C ARG A 84 -7.74 -1.98 7.65
N ASP A 85 -7.14 -1.00 8.31
CA ASP A 85 -7.80 -0.11 9.28
C ASP A 85 -7.84 1.34 8.77
N ALA A 86 -7.52 1.57 7.49
CA ALA A 86 -7.54 2.90 6.90
C ALA A 86 -8.96 3.40 6.65
N VAL A 87 -9.14 4.72 6.68
CA VAL A 87 -10.40 5.39 6.35
C VAL A 87 -10.29 5.92 4.92
N PHE A 88 -11.19 5.49 4.05
CA PHE A 88 -11.24 5.89 2.65
C PHE A 88 -12.25 7.00 2.45
N GLY A 89 -11.91 7.99 1.61
CA GLY A 89 -12.86 9.03 1.18
C GLY A 89 -13.56 8.72 -0.15
N ALA A 90 -13.21 7.61 -0.80
CA ALA A 90 -13.77 7.16 -2.07
C ALA A 90 -13.70 5.63 -2.17
N ASP A 91 -14.52 5.05 -3.06
CA ASP A 91 -14.56 3.61 -3.35
C ASP A 91 -13.45 3.16 -4.31
N VAL A 92 -12.67 4.11 -4.85
CA VAL A 92 -11.53 3.84 -5.74
C VAL A 92 -10.29 4.52 -5.18
N MET A 93 -9.16 3.80 -5.19
CA MET A 93 -7.85 4.33 -4.81
C MET A 93 -6.82 3.92 -5.85
N ASP A 94 -6.08 4.89 -6.37
CA ASP A 94 -5.01 4.67 -7.35
C ASP A 94 -3.66 4.59 -6.62
N ILE A 95 -2.87 3.56 -6.93
CA ILE A 95 -1.54 3.33 -6.37
C ILE A 95 -0.54 3.16 -7.51
N GLU A 96 0.34 4.12 -7.66
CA GLU A 96 1.43 4.06 -8.62
C GLU A 96 2.72 3.63 -7.92
N ILE A 97 3.38 2.60 -8.42
CA ILE A 97 4.60 2.05 -7.84
C ILE A 97 5.79 2.12 -8.80
N ASN A 98 6.96 2.44 -8.25
CA ASN A 98 8.23 2.21 -8.91
C ASN A 98 9.16 1.48 -7.93
N VAL A 99 9.39 0.20 -8.20
CA VAL A 99 10.17 -0.69 -7.34
C VAL A 99 11.41 -1.11 -8.10
N SER A 100 12.58 -0.80 -7.54
CA SER A 100 13.87 -1.23 -8.09
C SER A 100 14.73 -1.84 -7.00
N LEU A 101 15.17 -3.08 -7.21
CA LEU A 101 16.06 -3.77 -6.27
C LEU A 101 15.49 -3.82 -4.85
N GLY A 102 14.18 -4.01 -4.70
CA GLY A 102 13.50 -3.95 -3.42
C GLY A 102 12.11 -4.59 -3.46
N SER A 103 11.32 -4.32 -2.43
CA SER A 103 10.02 -4.96 -2.22
C SER A 103 8.93 -3.96 -1.88
N PHE A 104 7.75 -4.10 -2.49
CA PHE A 104 6.55 -3.36 -2.14
C PHE A 104 5.44 -4.33 -1.73
N THR A 105 4.85 -4.09 -0.56
CA THR A 105 3.72 -4.87 -0.03
C THR A 105 2.50 -3.98 0.16
N LEU A 106 1.40 -4.33 -0.48
CA LEU A 106 0.09 -3.74 -0.27
C LEU A 106 -0.79 -4.72 0.50
N ILE A 107 -1.38 -4.27 1.61
CA ILE A 107 -2.34 -5.06 2.38
C ILE A 107 -3.69 -4.34 2.35
N GLY A 108 -4.61 -4.84 1.52
CA GLY A 108 -5.97 -4.35 1.43
C GLY A 108 -6.89 -4.96 2.52
N PRO A 109 -7.99 -4.27 2.87
CA PRO A 109 -9.09 -4.88 3.62
C PRO A 109 -9.64 -6.12 2.91
N ALA A 110 -10.20 -7.06 3.67
CA ALA A 110 -10.86 -8.24 3.12
C ALA A 110 -12.02 -7.85 2.17
N GLY A 111 -12.09 -8.50 1.00
CA GLY A 111 -13.14 -8.24 0.00
C GLY A 111 -12.85 -7.08 -0.96
N THR A 112 -11.64 -6.52 -0.89
CA THR A 112 -11.18 -5.45 -1.79
C THR A 112 -10.91 -6.03 -3.17
N GLN A 113 -11.35 -5.33 -4.22
CA GLN A 113 -10.96 -5.66 -5.59
C GLN A 113 -9.62 -4.99 -5.89
N VAL A 114 -8.70 -5.73 -6.52
CA VAL A 114 -7.39 -5.19 -6.92
C VAL A 114 -7.22 -5.39 -8.42
N GLU A 115 -7.04 -4.29 -9.14
CA GLU A 115 -6.56 -4.27 -10.52
C GLU A 115 -5.05 -4.06 -10.49
N ASN A 116 -4.27 -5.08 -10.86
CA ASN A 116 -2.81 -5.02 -10.87
C ASN A 116 -2.30 -4.96 -12.31
N GLU A 117 -1.80 -3.78 -12.70
CA GLU A 117 -1.28 -3.43 -14.02
C GLU A 117 0.21 -3.05 -13.95
N VAL A 118 0.97 -3.69 -13.05
CA VAL A 118 2.41 -3.44 -12.89
C VAL A 118 3.20 -4.13 -13.99
N GLU A 119 4.07 -3.37 -14.66
CA GLU A 119 5.05 -3.89 -15.62
C GLU A 119 6.24 -4.51 -14.89
N GLU A 120 6.60 -5.74 -15.26
CA GLU A 120 7.58 -6.55 -14.55
C GLU A 120 8.81 -6.85 -15.40
N THR A 121 10.00 -6.50 -14.90
CA THR A 121 11.28 -6.85 -15.53
C THR A 121 12.21 -7.49 -14.51
N LEU A 122 12.47 -8.79 -14.67
CA LEU A 122 13.26 -9.58 -13.71
C LEU A 122 12.70 -9.52 -12.26
N SER A 123 11.39 -9.37 -12.13
CA SER A 123 10.69 -9.23 -10.85
C SER A 123 9.66 -10.35 -10.63
N SER A 124 8.98 -10.32 -9.49
CA SER A 124 7.80 -11.14 -9.22
C SER A 124 6.67 -10.30 -8.62
N SER A 125 5.46 -10.46 -9.18
CA SER A 125 4.22 -9.87 -8.70
C SER A 125 3.26 -10.96 -8.28
N THR A 126 2.72 -10.87 -7.07
CA THR A 126 1.77 -11.84 -6.53
C THR A 126 0.57 -11.12 -5.94
N HIS A 127 -0.64 -11.63 -6.22
CA HIS A 127 -1.87 -11.24 -5.55
C HIS A 127 -2.45 -12.45 -4.81
N SER A 128 -2.55 -12.35 -3.49
CA SER A 128 -3.06 -13.41 -2.62
C SER A 128 -4.25 -12.94 -1.79
N THR A 129 -5.37 -13.64 -1.96
CA THR A 129 -6.62 -13.42 -1.23
C THR A 129 -6.86 -14.45 -0.13
N TRP A 130 -5.87 -15.34 0.11
CA TRP A 130 -6.01 -16.49 1.00
C TRP A 130 -6.45 -16.10 2.43
N SER A 131 -5.85 -15.04 2.98
CA SER A 131 -6.15 -14.56 4.33
C SER A 131 -7.49 -13.81 4.46
N ALA A 132 -8.19 -13.58 3.34
CA ALA A 132 -9.51 -12.97 3.26
C ALA A 132 -10.54 -13.92 2.62
N ARG A 133 -10.24 -15.22 2.53
CA ARG A 133 -11.11 -16.20 1.88
C ARG A 133 -12.51 -16.20 2.51
N GLY A 134 -13.53 -16.04 1.66
CA GLY A 134 -14.94 -16.00 2.08
C GLY A 134 -15.46 -14.59 2.42
N ALA A 135 -14.65 -13.55 2.29
CA ALA A 135 -15.13 -12.18 2.37
C ALA A 135 -16.05 -11.83 1.18
N SER A 136 -17.16 -11.15 1.45
CA SER A 136 -17.96 -10.51 0.41
C SER A 136 -17.23 -9.29 -0.15
N PRO A 137 -17.46 -8.92 -1.42
CA PRO A 137 -16.94 -7.67 -1.97
C PRO A 137 -17.30 -6.48 -1.06
N ASN A 138 -16.32 -5.65 -0.74
CA ASN A 138 -16.49 -4.52 0.17
C ASN A 138 -16.76 -3.18 -0.56
N GLY A 139 -16.78 -3.20 -1.90
CA GLY A 139 -16.99 -2.03 -2.75
C GLY A 139 -15.73 -1.24 -3.09
N LEU A 140 -14.60 -1.50 -2.40
CA LEU A 140 -13.33 -0.84 -2.65
C LEU A 140 -12.61 -1.47 -3.85
N LEU A 141 -12.19 -0.62 -4.78
CA LEU A 141 -11.30 -0.95 -5.89
C LEU A 141 -9.96 -0.25 -5.70
N ILE A 142 -8.88 -1.03 -5.67
CA ILE A 142 -7.52 -0.50 -5.69
C ILE A 142 -6.89 -0.80 -7.04
N ARG A 143 -6.42 0.24 -7.73
CA ARG A 143 -5.66 0.10 -8.97
C ARG A 143 -4.18 0.25 -8.67
N VAL A 144 -3.40 -0.76 -9.00
CA VAL A 144 -1.95 -0.76 -8.82
C VAL A 144 -1.30 -0.69 -10.19
N THR A 145 -0.62 0.40 -10.50
CA THR A 145 0.06 0.64 -11.79
C THR A 145 1.54 0.91 -11.56
N GLY A 146 2.35 0.82 -12.62
CA GLY A 146 3.75 1.26 -12.60
C GLY A 146 4.72 0.13 -12.93
N THR A 147 5.93 0.17 -12.38
CA THR A 147 7.03 -0.70 -12.82
C THR A 147 7.76 -1.37 -11.66
N ALA A 148 8.13 -2.65 -11.84
CA ALA A 148 9.00 -3.40 -10.96
C ALA A 148 10.23 -3.94 -11.70
N PHE A 149 11.42 -3.61 -11.22
CA PHE A 149 12.70 -4.07 -11.76
C PHE A 149 13.54 -4.76 -10.68
N MET A 150 13.92 -6.02 -10.93
CA MET A 150 14.74 -6.81 -10.00
C MET A 150 14.24 -6.78 -8.54
N GLY A 151 12.93 -6.87 -8.34
CA GLY A 151 12.29 -6.73 -7.04
C GLY A 151 11.03 -7.59 -6.90
N SER A 152 10.25 -7.33 -5.85
CA SER A 152 8.96 -8.00 -5.66
C SER A 152 7.83 -7.04 -5.33
N VAL A 153 6.65 -7.38 -5.83
CA VAL A 153 5.39 -6.70 -5.55
C VAL A 153 4.42 -7.72 -5.00
N GLU A 154 3.93 -7.48 -3.79
CA GLU A 154 3.01 -8.39 -3.13
C GLU A 154 1.74 -7.66 -2.72
N VAL A 155 0.62 -8.13 -3.25
CA VAL A 155 -0.71 -7.66 -2.86
C VAL A 155 -1.42 -8.74 -2.05
N LYS A 156 -1.87 -8.38 -0.86
CA LYS A 156 -2.56 -9.27 0.06
C LYS A 156 -3.86 -8.65 0.52
N GLU A 157 -4.87 -9.48 0.74
CA GLU A 157 -6.08 -9.10 1.44
C GLU A 157 -6.15 -9.78 2.80
N LYS A 158 -6.48 -9.03 3.85
CA LYS A 158 -6.68 -9.59 5.20
C LYS A 158 -7.82 -8.88 5.91
N PHE A 159 -8.44 -9.58 6.86
CA PHE A 159 -9.41 -8.98 7.77
C PHE A 159 -8.79 -7.84 8.60
N PRO A 160 -9.62 -6.90 9.09
CA PRO A 160 -9.18 -5.82 9.99
C PRO A 160 -8.30 -6.34 11.11
N SER A 161 -7.32 -5.53 11.53
CA SER A 161 -6.32 -5.98 12.51
C SER A 161 -6.94 -6.41 13.85
N SER A 162 -8.10 -5.82 14.20
CA SER A 162 -8.91 -6.18 15.36
C SER A 162 -9.48 -7.60 15.30
N GLN A 163 -9.82 -8.08 14.10
CA GLN A 163 -10.38 -9.43 13.88
C GLN A 163 -9.31 -10.48 13.62
N SER A 164 -8.11 -10.09 13.16
CA SER A 164 -7.00 -11.04 12.94
C SER A 164 -6.36 -11.55 14.24
N LYS A 165 -6.70 -10.96 15.39
CA LYS A 165 -6.26 -11.40 16.72
C LYS A 165 -7.18 -12.53 17.22
N GLY A 166 -7.20 -13.65 16.50
CA GLY A 166 -7.80 -14.89 17.01
C GLY A 166 -7.10 -15.33 18.31
N PRO A 167 -7.77 -16.16 19.15
CA PRO A 167 -7.16 -16.64 20.40
C PRO A 167 -5.80 -17.24 20.09
N SER A 168 -4.80 -16.82 20.85
CA SER A 168 -3.44 -17.30 20.65
C SER A 168 -3.42 -18.81 20.80
N LEU A 169 -2.46 -19.48 20.16
CA LEU A 169 -2.30 -20.93 20.29
C LEU A 169 -2.17 -21.34 21.78
N PHE A 170 -1.65 -20.44 22.61
CA PHE A 170 -1.60 -20.56 24.07
C PHE A 170 -2.99 -20.50 24.74
N ASP A 171 -3.89 -19.61 24.31
CA ASP A 171 -5.27 -19.55 24.84
C ASP A 171 -6.05 -20.84 24.55
N ARG A 172 -5.78 -21.47 23.41
CA ARG A 172 -6.40 -22.76 23.03
C ARG A 172 -5.83 -23.95 23.80
N LEU A 173 -4.56 -23.86 24.23
CA LEU A 173 -3.92 -24.89 25.06
C LEU A 173 -4.34 -24.80 26.54
N LEU A 174 -4.67 -23.61 27.02
CA LEU A 174 -5.10 -23.39 28.41
C LEU A 174 -6.62 -23.47 28.62
N GLY A 175 -7.42 -23.33 27.57
CA GLY A 175 -8.90 -23.37 27.64
C GLY A 175 -9.55 -24.74 27.42
N GLY A 176 -8.77 -25.81 27.18
CA GLY A 176 -9.28 -27.14 26.80
C GLY A 176 -9.59 -28.11 27.95
N GLY A 177 -9.68 -27.63 29.19
CA GLY A 177 -9.93 -28.48 30.36
C GLY A 177 -11.05 -27.95 31.23
N SER A 178 -12.30 -28.30 30.92
CA SER A 178 -13.37 -28.46 31.90
C SER A 178 -14.47 -29.35 31.36
#